data_AF-A0A9E4ZE03-F1
#
_entry.id   AF-A0A9E4ZE03-F1
#
_cell.length_a   1.000
_cell.length_b   1.000
_cell.length_c   1.000
_cell.angle_alpha   90.00
_cell.angle_beta   90.00
_cell.angle_gamma   90.00
#
_symmetry.space_group_name_H-M   'P 1'
#
loop_
_entity.id
_entity.type
_entity.pdbx_description
1 polymer ?
#
loop_
_entity_poly.entity_id
_entity_poly.type
_entity_poly.pdbx_seq_one_letter_code
_entity_poly.pdbx_strand_id
1 'polypeptide(L)'
;MADERVRVVITGMGAMTPLGENPEEYWKNLAAGTSGIGPMTLCDPEGYPCQISGEVSGFDPATYMGSKEARRMARFTQLAVAASLQAVEAASYDISKDDPYRVGVLLGNGNGGFPTIEENCRILADRGGMRMTPFFFPMILPNMAAAAVSRYIGAHGYNSTATTACAASNQALGEAMAVIRRGTADVMLAGGTEAGISLLGLSGFAVMRALSTRNDEPEKASRPFDSGRDGFIP
;
A
#
# COMPACT_ATOMS: atom_id res chain seq x y z
N MET A 1 -3.92 34.29 24.31
CA MET A 1 -5.00 33.40 23.84
C MET A 1 -4.32 32.09 23.49
N ALA A 2 -4.73 30.97 24.11
CA ALA A 2 -4.17 29.68 23.74
C ALA A 2 -4.41 29.48 22.24
N ASP A 3 -3.33 29.25 21.50
CA ASP A 3 -3.34 28.84 20.10
C ASP A 3 -4.34 27.69 19.94
N GLU A 4 -5.53 27.98 19.42
CA GLU A 4 -6.63 27.02 19.36
C GLU A 4 -6.31 26.03 18.24
N ARG A 5 -5.45 25.07 18.56
CA ARG A 5 -4.90 24.09 17.63
C ARG A 5 -6.06 23.38 16.94
N VAL A 6 -6.14 23.53 15.61
CA VAL A 6 -7.15 22.85 14.78
C VAL A 6 -7.20 21.36 15.14
N ARG A 7 -8.39 20.92 15.57
CA ARG A 7 -8.67 19.53 15.89
C ARG A 7 -8.82 18.76 14.59
N VAL A 8 -8.12 17.63 14.49
CA VAL A 8 -8.19 16.71 13.36
C VAL A 8 -8.88 15.44 13.84
N VAL A 9 -9.82 14.94 13.07
CA VAL A 9 -10.61 13.73 13.37
C VAL A 9 -10.53 12.75 12.21
N ILE A 10 -10.74 11.47 12.48
CA ILE A 10 -10.87 10.44 11.45
C ILE A 10 -12.35 10.25 11.17
N THR A 11 -12.76 10.41 9.90
CA THR A 11 -14.16 10.35 9.47
C THR A 11 -14.50 9.09 8.68
N GLY A 12 -13.49 8.43 8.09
CA GLY A 12 -13.65 7.18 7.36
C GLY A 12 -12.33 6.42 7.28
N MET A 13 -12.42 5.11 7.06
CA MET A 13 -11.29 4.19 6.96
C MET A 13 -11.55 3.18 5.84
N GLY A 14 -10.49 2.69 5.22
CA GLY A 14 -10.53 1.61 4.25
C GLY A 14 -9.27 0.76 4.37
N ALA A 15 -9.34 -0.51 3.98
CA ALA A 15 -8.27 -1.46 4.24
C ALA A 15 -8.23 -2.57 3.18
N MET A 16 -7.05 -2.83 2.62
CA MET A 16 -6.77 -4.00 1.79
C MET A 16 -5.61 -4.77 2.43
N THR A 17 -5.90 -5.89 3.07
CA THR A 17 -4.93 -6.61 3.91
C THR A 17 -4.99 -8.12 3.68
N PRO A 18 -3.97 -8.89 4.11
CA PRO A 18 -4.04 -10.35 4.11
C PRO A 18 -5.13 -10.94 5.03
N LEU A 19 -5.76 -10.10 5.87
CA LEU A 19 -6.83 -10.49 6.80
C LEU A 19 -8.20 -10.01 6.36
N GLY A 20 -8.33 -9.35 5.21
CA GLY A 20 -9.62 -8.83 4.73
C GLY A 20 -9.45 -7.68 3.77
N GLU A 21 -10.42 -7.55 2.86
CA GLU A 21 -10.46 -6.52 1.81
C GLU A 21 -11.31 -5.31 2.20
N ASN A 22 -11.69 -5.19 3.48
CA ASN A 22 -12.33 -4.02 4.06
C ASN A 22 -12.04 -3.93 5.57
N PRO A 23 -12.28 -2.78 6.23
CA PRO A 23 -12.02 -2.60 7.65
C PRO A 23 -12.77 -3.59 8.55
N GLU A 24 -14.01 -3.95 8.21
CA GLU A 24 -14.86 -4.84 9.01
C GLU A 24 -14.31 -6.26 9.04
N GLU A 25 -13.97 -6.82 7.88
CA GLU A 25 -13.35 -8.14 7.74
C GLU A 25 -11.96 -8.17 8.39
N TYR A 26 -11.15 -7.15 8.11
CA TYR A 26 -9.83 -7.00 8.71
C TYR A 26 -9.93 -7.05 10.24
N TRP A 27 -10.81 -6.24 10.83
CA TRP A 27 -10.97 -6.18 12.28
C TRP A 27 -11.50 -7.48 12.87
N LYS A 28 -12.50 -8.09 12.23
CA LYS A 28 -13.07 -9.37 12.67
C LYS A 28 -12.01 -10.46 12.74
N ASN A 29 -11.21 -10.62 11.69
CA ASN A 29 -10.19 -11.68 11.61
C ASN A 29 -9.01 -11.38 12.55
N LEU A 30 -8.61 -10.12 12.66
CA LEU A 30 -7.59 -9.69 13.62
C LEU A 30 -8.02 -9.99 15.07
N ALA A 31 -9.24 -9.62 15.45
CA ALA A 31 -9.77 -9.86 16.80
C ALA A 31 -9.94 -11.35 17.11
N ALA A 32 -10.16 -12.18 16.09
CA ALA A 32 -10.21 -13.64 16.22
C ALA A 32 -8.83 -14.31 16.31
N GLY A 33 -7.72 -13.55 16.14
CA GLY A 33 -6.37 -14.09 16.11
C GLY A 33 -6.07 -14.94 14.87
N THR A 34 -6.79 -14.70 13.76
CA THR A 34 -6.54 -15.37 12.49
C THR A 34 -5.22 -14.87 11.88
N SER A 35 -4.41 -15.78 11.34
CA SER A 35 -3.23 -15.43 10.56
C SER A 35 -3.59 -15.25 9.08
N GLY A 36 -3.05 -14.20 8.46
CA GLY A 36 -3.11 -13.98 7.01
C GLY A 36 -1.86 -14.46 6.28
N ILE A 37 -0.97 -15.18 6.96
CA ILE A 37 0.28 -15.69 6.39
C ILE A 37 0.06 -17.10 5.85
N GLY A 38 0.53 -17.33 4.62
CA GLY A 38 0.50 -18.63 3.97
C GLY A 38 1.66 -18.82 2.99
N PRO A 39 1.62 -19.89 2.18
CA PRO A 39 2.56 -20.06 1.07
C PRO A 39 2.50 -18.87 0.12
N MET A 40 3.68 -18.42 -0.32
CA MET A 40 3.79 -17.31 -1.26
C MET A 40 3.21 -17.68 -2.63
N THR A 41 2.39 -16.81 -3.21
CA THR A 41 1.75 -17.04 -4.52
C THR A 41 1.99 -15.92 -5.53
N LEU A 42 2.41 -14.73 -5.07
CA LEU A 42 2.65 -13.57 -5.94
C LEU A 42 3.98 -13.64 -6.72
N CYS A 43 4.92 -14.47 -6.30
CA CYS A 43 6.10 -14.84 -7.08
C CYS A 43 6.52 -16.28 -6.76
N ASP A 44 7.43 -16.83 -7.55
CA ASP A 44 8.03 -18.15 -7.30
C ASP A 44 9.24 -17.99 -6.36
N PRO A 45 9.16 -18.44 -5.09
CA PRO A 45 10.26 -18.33 -4.14
C PRO A 45 11.32 -19.43 -4.27
N GLU A 46 11.28 -20.31 -5.29
CA GLU A 46 12.25 -21.40 -5.44
C GLU A 46 13.71 -20.91 -5.28
N GLY A 47 14.49 -21.64 -4.47
CA GLY A 47 15.89 -21.31 -4.17
C GLY A 47 16.10 -20.27 -3.05
N TYR A 48 15.04 -19.68 -2.49
CA TYR A 48 15.14 -18.76 -1.35
C TYR A 48 14.76 -19.43 -0.01
N PRO A 49 15.36 -19.02 1.12
CA PRO A 49 15.02 -19.61 2.43
C PRO A 49 13.58 -19.34 2.90
N CYS A 50 13.00 -18.20 2.55
CA CYS A 50 11.63 -17.83 2.89
C CYS A 50 10.70 -18.18 1.72
N GLN A 51 9.63 -18.93 2.02
CA GLN A 51 8.64 -19.43 1.06
C GLN A 51 7.21 -18.93 1.38
N ILE A 52 7.09 -17.97 2.30
CA ILE A 52 5.82 -17.56 2.92
C ILE A 52 5.67 -16.03 2.91
N SER A 53 4.42 -15.56 2.86
CA SER A 53 4.08 -14.14 2.84
C SER A 53 2.64 -13.90 3.30
N GLY A 54 2.34 -12.64 3.64
CA GLY A 54 0.98 -12.14 3.83
C GLY A 54 0.49 -11.47 2.55
N GLU A 55 -0.44 -12.11 1.85
CA GLU A 55 -0.92 -11.63 0.55
C GLU A 55 -2.38 -11.19 0.62
N VAL A 56 -2.73 -10.07 -0.02
CA VAL A 56 -4.14 -9.72 -0.28
C VAL A 56 -4.66 -10.69 -1.35
N SER A 57 -5.40 -11.72 -0.93
CA SER A 57 -5.92 -12.77 -1.79
C SER A 57 -7.34 -12.45 -2.28
N GLY A 58 -7.62 -12.63 -3.58
CA GLY A 58 -8.98 -12.44 -4.14
C GLY A 58 -9.22 -11.05 -4.74
N PHE A 59 -8.29 -10.12 -4.56
CA PHE A 59 -8.42 -8.75 -5.06
C PHE A 59 -8.49 -8.67 -6.59
N ASP A 60 -9.67 -8.28 -7.11
CA ASP A 60 -9.86 -7.87 -8.50
C ASP A 60 -9.83 -6.34 -8.63
N PRO A 61 -8.74 -5.73 -9.13
CA PRO A 61 -8.66 -4.28 -9.29
C PRO A 61 -9.69 -3.73 -10.28
N ALA A 62 -10.18 -4.52 -11.22
CA ALA A 62 -11.13 -4.04 -12.23
C ALA A 62 -12.46 -3.57 -11.62
N THR A 63 -12.84 -4.10 -10.46
CA THR A 63 -14.05 -3.71 -9.72
C THR A 63 -14.02 -2.25 -9.23
N TYR A 64 -12.82 -1.74 -8.92
CA TYR A 64 -12.64 -0.38 -8.39
C TYR A 64 -12.27 0.65 -9.45
N MET A 65 -11.54 0.24 -10.49
CA MET A 65 -10.89 1.18 -11.42
C MET A 65 -11.11 0.88 -12.89
N GLY A 66 -11.78 -0.23 -13.21
CA GLY A 66 -11.97 -0.73 -14.57
C GLY A 66 -10.72 -1.39 -15.16
N SER A 67 -10.92 -2.40 -16.02
CA SER A 67 -9.83 -3.26 -16.54
C SER A 67 -8.78 -2.51 -17.37
N LYS A 68 -9.13 -1.35 -17.95
CA LYS A 68 -8.19 -0.53 -18.72
C LYS A 68 -7.18 0.15 -17.80
N GLU A 69 -7.65 0.79 -16.74
CA GLU A 69 -6.78 1.50 -15.80
C GLU A 69 -6.04 0.54 -14.88
N ALA A 70 -6.66 -0.58 -14.49
CA ALA A 70 -6.00 -1.64 -13.72
C ALA A 70 -4.69 -2.12 -14.38
N ARG A 71 -4.69 -2.32 -15.70
CA ARG A 71 -3.49 -2.72 -16.46
C ARG A 71 -2.39 -1.66 -16.57
N ARG A 72 -2.70 -0.41 -16.20
CA ARG A 72 -1.78 0.74 -16.29
C ARG A 72 -1.26 1.18 -14.92
N MET A 73 -1.66 0.49 -13.86
CA MET A 73 -1.26 0.75 -12.47
C MET A 73 -0.55 -0.47 -11.91
N ALA A 74 0.51 -0.25 -11.14
CA ALA A 74 1.08 -1.32 -10.34
C ALA A 74 0.17 -1.67 -9.16
N ARG A 75 0.35 -2.88 -8.62
CA ARG A 75 -0.49 -3.43 -7.55
C ARG A 75 -0.57 -2.54 -6.32
N PHE A 76 0.51 -1.88 -5.89
CA PHE A 76 0.47 -0.98 -4.73
C PHE A 76 -0.47 0.23 -4.97
N THR A 77 -0.45 0.80 -6.17
CA THR A 77 -1.37 1.87 -6.58
C THR A 77 -2.81 1.36 -6.64
N GLN A 78 -3.02 0.15 -7.15
CA GLN A 78 -4.36 -0.46 -7.22
C GLN A 78 -4.97 -0.65 -5.82
N LEU A 79 -4.20 -1.20 -4.89
CA LEU A 79 -4.61 -1.39 -3.49
C LEU A 79 -4.90 -0.05 -2.80
N ALA A 80 -4.08 0.98 -3.07
CA ALA A 80 -4.29 2.32 -2.52
C ALA A 80 -5.62 2.93 -3.00
N VAL A 81 -5.95 2.78 -4.29
CA VAL A 81 -7.23 3.26 -4.85
C VAL A 81 -8.40 2.52 -4.20
N ALA A 82 -8.35 1.20 -4.11
CA ALA A 82 -9.42 0.40 -3.50
C ALA A 82 -9.67 0.81 -2.03
N ALA A 83 -8.61 0.84 -1.21
CA ALA A 83 -8.72 1.26 0.20
C ALA A 83 -9.19 2.72 0.33
N SER A 84 -8.76 3.62 -0.55
CA SER A 84 -9.16 5.03 -0.50
C SER A 84 -10.63 5.22 -0.84
N LEU A 85 -11.15 4.48 -1.82
CA LEU A 85 -12.58 4.53 -2.18
C LEU A 85 -13.45 4.02 -1.03
N GLN A 86 -13.04 2.94 -0.35
CA GLN A 86 -13.71 2.48 0.87
C GLN A 86 -13.71 3.56 1.97
N ALA A 87 -12.59 4.25 2.18
CA ALA A 87 -12.50 5.30 3.20
C ALA A 87 -13.43 6.49 2.89
N VAL A 88 -13.54 6.88 1.62
CA VAL A 88 -14.46 7.94 1.16
C VAL A 88 -15.91 7.52 1.34
N GLU A 89 -16.25 6.28 0.98
CA GLU A 89 -17.58 5.71 1.16
C GLU A 89 -17.97 5.63 2.64
N ALA A 90 -17.07 5.12 3.50
CA ALA A 90 -17.28 5.02 4.94
C ALA A 90 -17.48 6.40 5.60
N ALA A 91 -16.80 7.44 5.09
CA ALA A 91 -16.99 8.81 5.54
C ALA A 91 -18.30 9.44 5.01
N SER A 92 -19.02 8.76 4.11
CA SER A 92 -20.13 9.34 3.33
C SER A 92 -19.74 10.68 2.70
N TYR A 93 -18.48 10.80 2.26
CA TYR A 93 -17.90 12.06 1.82
C TYR A 93 -18.16 12.29 0.33
N ASP A 94 -18.91 13.34 0.03
CA ASP A 94 -19.21 13.78 -1.33
C ASP A 94 -18.35 15.00 -1.68
N ILE A 95 -17.21 14.74 -2.31
CA ILE A 95 -16.24 15.77 -2.70
C ILE A 95 -16.82 16.82 -3.66
N SER A 96 -17.88 16.51 -4.40
CA SER A 96 -18.50 17.46 -5.33
C SER A 96 -19.17 18.63 -4.62
N LYS A 97 -19.39 18.50 -3.30
CA LYS A 97 -19.94 19.53 -2.41
C LYS A 97 -18.88 20.36 -1.69
N ASP A 98 -17.60 20.11 -1.95
CA ASP A 98 -16.46 20.76 -1.30
C ASP A 98 -15.60 21.52 -2.34
N ASP A 99 -14.67 22.35 -1.87
CA ASP A 99 -13.62 22.91 -2.74
C ASP A 99 -12.56 21.83 -3.00
N PRO A 100 -12.39 21.32 -4.24
CA PRO A 100 -11.43 20.25 -4.50
C PRO A 100 -9.98 20.65 -4.21
N TYR A 101 -9.66 21.95 -4.17
CA TYR A 101 -8.32 22.45 -3.79
C TYR A 101 -8.07 22.44 -2.28
N ARG A 102 -9.13 22.24 -1.48
CA ARG A 102 -9.08 22.04 -0.02
C ARG A 102 -9.01 20.56 0.38
N VAL A 103 -9.06 19.66 -0.60
CA VAL A 103 -8.99 18.21 -0.38
C VAL A 103 -7.65 17.70 -0.90
N GLY A 104 -6.87 17.08 -0.01
CA GLY A 104 -5.55 16.55 -0.33
C GLY A 104 -5.43 15.04 -0.16
N VAL A 105 -4.30 14.52 -0.66
CA VAL A 105 -3.91 13.12 -0.57
C VAL A 105 -2.45 13.03 -0.16
N LEU A 106 -2.15 12.30 0.91
CA LEU A 106 -0.78 12.09 1.37
C LEU A 106 -0.62 10.62 1.80
N LEU A 107 0.03 9.83 0.96
CA LEU A 107 0.23 8.40 1.21
C LEU A 107 1.70 8.07 1.44
N GLY A 108 1.96 7.07 2.27
CA GLY A 108 3.28 6.49 2.44
C GLY A 108 3.47 5.21 1.62
N ASN A 109 4.67 4.97 1.10
CA ASN A 109 5.11 3.64 0.67
C ASN A 109 6.65 3.55 0.72
N GLY A 110 7.19 2.33 0.80
CA GLY A 110 8.63 2.13 0.88
C GLY A 110 9.29 2.02 -0.50
N ASN A 111 8.66 1.25 -1.39
CA ASN A 111 9.35 0.66 -2.53
C ASN A 111 8.74 1.01 -3.90
N GLY A 112 7.49 1.49 -3.92
CA GLY A 112 6.75 1.71 -5.17
C GLY A 112 6.46 0.39 -5.91
N GLY A 113 6.65 0.36 -7.23
CA GLY A 113 6.24 -0.76 -8.07
C GLY A 113 7.28 -1.88 -8.25
N PHE A 114 7.81 -2.47 -7.18
CA PHE A 114 8.86 -3.51 -7.25
C PHE A 114 8.58 -4.67 -8.22
N PRO A 115 7.42 -5.34 -8.19
CA PRO A 115 7.11 -6.39 -9.16
C PRO A 115 7.19 -5.90 -10.62
N THR A 116 6.74 -4.67 -10.87
CA THR A 116 6.80 -4.05 -12.20
C THR A 116 8.22 -3.67 -12.61
N ILE A 117 9.06 -3.22 -11.66
CA ILE A 117 10.49 -2.99 -11.88
C ILE A 117 11.16 -4.30 -12.30
N GLU A 118 10.96 -5.37 -11.54
CA GLU A 118 11.52 -6.69 -11.81
C GLU A 118 11.14 -7.21 -13.20
N GLU A 119 9.84 -7.19 -13.54
CA GLU A 119 9.35 -7.63 -14.84
C GLU A 119 10.02 -6.84 -15.99
N ASN A 120 10.09 -5.52 -15.87
CA ASN A 120 10.66 -4.68 -16.92
C ASN A 120 12.18 -4.79 -17.00
N CYS A 121 12.88 -5.05 -15.88
CA CYS A 121 14.30 -5.38 -15.90
C CYS A 121 14.57 -6.69 -16.64
N ARG A 122 13.72 -7.72 -16.48
CA ARG A 122 13.81 -8.95 -17.29
C ARG A 122 13.58 -8.67 -18.77
N ILE A 123 12.54 -7.89 -19.11
CA ILE A 123 12.28 -7.50 -20.51
C ILE A 123 13.49 -6.75 -21.11
N LEU A 124 14.08 -5.82 -20.36
CA LEU A 124 15.26 -5.08 -20.78
C LEU A 124 16.45 -6.02 -21.08
N ALA A 125 16.72 -6.97 -20.18
CA ALA A 125 17.83 -7.92 -20.33
C ALA A 125 17.61 -8.91 -21.48
N ASP A 126 16.41 -9.47 -21.59
CA ASP A 126 16.13 -10.57 -22.52
C ASP A 126 15.74 -10.09 -23.93
N ARG A 127 15.09 -8.93 -24.03
CA ARG A 127 14.42 -8.46 -25.26
C ARG A 127 14.79 -7.02 -25.66
N GLY A 128 15.55 -6.31 -24.84
CA GLY A 128 15.95 -4.92 -25.05
C GLY A 128 14.91 -3.88 -24.60
N GLY A 129 15.38 -2.67 -24.28
CA GLY A 129 14.57 -1.64 -23.61
C GLY A 129 13.37 -1.13 -24.41
N MET A 130 13.40 -1.20 -25.75
CA MET A 130 12.27 -0.78 -26.59
C MET A 130 11.03 -1.68 -26.47
N ARG A 131 11.12 -2.80 -25.74
CA ARG A 131 10.00 -3.69 -25.45
C ARG A 131 9.32 -3.42 -24.10
N MET A 132 9.86 -2.52 -23.28
CA MET A 132 9.25 -2.14 -22.01
C MET A 132 7.91 -1.43 -22.22
N THR A 133 7.03 -1.50 -21.22
CA THR A 133 5.74 -0.80 -21.27
C THR A 133 5.94 0.72 -21.27
N PRO A 134 5.18 1.49 -22.07
CA PRO A 134 5.20 2.96 -21.99
C PRO A 134 4.67 3.48 -20.64
N PHE A 135 4.00 2.62 -19.86
CA PHE A 135 3.51 2.94 -18.52
C PHE A 135 4.53 2.65 -17.41
N PHE A 136 5.76 2.28 -17.73
CA PHE A 136 6.79 1.91 -16.75
C PHE A 136 6.90 2.94 -15.61
N PHE A 137 7.23 4.19 -15.92
CA PHE A 137 7.36 5.24 -14.89
C PHE A 137 6.05 5.50 -14.13
N PRO A 138 4.88 5.66 -14.79
CA PRO A 138 3.60 5.72 -14.10
C PRO A 138 3.27 4.52 -13.19
N MET A 139 3.88 3.35 -13.42
CA MET A 139 3.65 2.17 -12.59
C MET A 139 4.66 2.01 -11.46
N ILE A 140 5.88 2.56 -11.56
CA ILE A 140 6.92 2.29 -10.56
C ILE A 140 7.14 3.40 -9.55
N LEU A 141 6.81 4.64 -9.90
CA LEU A 141 7.14 5.80 -9.06
C LEU A 141 6.31 5.80 -7.76
N PRO A 142 6.95 5.94 -6.58
CA PRO A 142 6.27 5.95 -5.28
C PRO A 142 5.04 6.87 -5.19
N ASN A 143 5.12 8.06 -5.80
CA ASN A 143 4.05 9.06 -5.72
C ASN A 143 2.79 8.71 -6.54
N MET A 144 2.84 7.64 -7.36
CA MET A 144 1.72 7.27 -8.22
C MET A 144 0.50 6.77 -7.45
N ALA A 145 0.68 6.24 -6.24
CA ALA A 145 -0.45 5.90 -5.36
C ALA A 145 -1.26 7.15 -4.99
N ALA A 146 -0.60 8.19 -4.47
CA ALA A 146 -1.26 9.44 -4.08
C ALA A 146 -1.86 10.17 -5.29
N ALA A 147 -1.16 10.18 -6.43
CA ALA A 147 -1.66 10.75 -7.67
C ALA A 147 -2.89 10.03 -8.21
N ALA A 148 -2.89 8.68 -8.22
CA ALA A 148 -4.04 7.90 -8.66
C ALA A 148 -5.24 8.13 -7.75
N VAL A 149 -5.07 8.04 -6.43
CA VAL A 149 -6.15 8.30 -5.47
C VAL A 149 -6.75 9.68 -5.66
N SER A 150 -5.91 10.72 -5.76
CA SER A 150 -6.35 12.09 -6.08
C SER A 150 -7.19 12.16 -7.36
N ARG A 151 -6.79 11.45 -8.42
CA ARG A 151 -7.57 11.36 -9.67
C ARG A 151 -8.91 10.66 -9.48
N TYR A 152 -8.97 9.57 -8.71
CA TYR A 152 -10.21 8.80 -8.52
C TYR A 152 -11.23 9.53 -7.66
N ILE A 153 -10.76 10.27 -6.65
CA ILE A 153 -11.65 10.99 -5.74
C ILE A 153 -11.90 12.44 -6.20
N GLY A 154 -11.14 12.98 -7.16
CA GLY A 154 -11.28 14.37 -7.60
C GLY A 154 -10.62 15.41 -6.69
N ALA A 155 -9.62 15.02 -5.88
CA ALA A 155 -8.91 15.91 -4.97
C ALA A 155 -7.79 16.66 -5.71
N HIS A 156 -7.81 17.99 -5.68
CA HIS A 156 -6.87 18.86 -6.39
C HIS A 156 -5.94 19.65 -5.44
N GLY A 157 -6.11 19.49 -4.13
CA GLY A 157 -5.31 20.15 -3.10
C GLY A 157 -3.95 19.50 -2.90
N TYR A 158 -3.46 19.54 -1.65
CA TYR A 158 -2.13 19.03 -1.30
C TYR A 158 -1.95 17.56 -1.70
N ASN A 159 -0.98 17.27 -2.58
CA ASN A 159 -0.67 15.92 -3.01
C ASN A 159 0.82 15.62 -2.78
N SER A 160 1.13 14.64 -1.93
CA SER A 160 2.51 14.25 -1.62
C SER A 160 2.62 12.77 -1.27
N THR A 161 3.85 12.30 -1.14
CA THR A 161 4.14 10.91 -0.76
C THR A 161 5.34 10.86 0.18
N ALA A 162 5.17 10.16 1.31
CA ALA A 162 6.25 9.89 2.23
C ALA A 162 6.94 8.58 1.85
N THR A 163 8.25 8.60 1.66
CA THR A 163 9.04 7.39 1.36
C THR A 163 10.13 7.21 2.41
N THR A 164 9.73 6.65 3.55
CA THR A 164 10.60 6.41 4.72
C THR A 164 10.51 4.96 5.21
N ALA A 165 10.56 4.02 4.27
CA ALA A 165 10.50 2.57 4.52
C ALA A 165 9.29 2.19 5.39
N CYS A 166 9.48 1.35 6.42
CA CYS A 166 8.42 0.87 7.31
C CYS A 166 7.68 2.00 8.06
N ALA A 167 8.27 3.20 8.17
CA ALA A 167 7.67 4.35 8.84
C ALA A 167 6.84 5.25 7.90
N ALA A 168 6.83 4.96 6.59
CA ALA A 168 6.24 5.83 5.56
C ALA A 168 4.79 6.20 5.87
N SER A 169 3.92 5.22 6.17
CA SER A 169 2.50 5.47 6.46
C SER A 169 2.29 6.28 7.73
N ASN A 170 3.10 6.03 8.77
CA ASN A 170 3.01 6.79 10.03
C ASN A 170 3.43 8.24 9.84
N GLN A 171 4.50 8.47 9.07
CA GLN A 171 4.92 9.80 8.70
C GLN A 171 3.85 10.50 7.85
N ALA A 172 3.26 9.79 6.87
CA ALA A 172 2.21 10.31 6.03
C ALA A 172 0.98 10.80 6.82
N LEU A 173 0.52 10.01 7.80
CA LEU A 173 -0.57 10.40 8.71
C LEU A 173 -0.20 11.64 9.54
N GLY A 174 1.01 11.70 10.09
CA GLY A 174 1.49 12.84 10.87
C GLY A 174 1.60 14.13 10.05
N GLU A 175 2.11 14.03 8.82
CA GLU A 175 2.22 15.14 7.88
C GLU A 175 0.86 15.63 7.41
N ALA A 176 -0.08 14.72 7.07
CA ALA A 176 -1.44 15.08 6.68
C ALA A 176 -2.17 15.85 7.79
N MET A 177 -2.03 15.40 9.04
CA MET A 177 -2.52 16.12 10.21
C MET A 177 -1.89 17.53 10.33
N ALA A 178 -0.61 17.68 9.98
CA ALA A 178 0.06 18.99 9.96
C ALA A 178 -0.43 19.89 8.81
N VAL A 179 -0.74 19.32 7.64
CA VAL A 179 -1.32 20.04 6.49
C VAL A 179 -2.67 20.64 6.87
N ILE A 180 -3.56 19.87 7.51
CA ILE A 180 -4.84 20.38 8.02
C ILE A 180 -4.63 21.49 9.05
N ARG A 181 -3.74 21.27 10.02
CA ARG A 181 -3.48 22.25 11.09
C ARG A 181 -2.89 23.57 10.62
N ARG A 182 -2.16 23.57 9.49
CA ARG A 182 -1.63 24.79 8.87
C ARG A 182 -2.68 25.51 8.01
N GLY A 183 -3.89 24.96 7.91
CA GLY A 183 -4.95 25.50 7.08
C GLY A 183 -4.72 25.30 5.58
N THR A 184 -3.85 24.37 5.16
CA THR A 184 -3.57 24.10 3.74
C THR A 184 -4.63 23.21 3.08
N ALA A 185 -5.28 22.34 3.85
CA ALA A 185 -6.41 21.51 3.43
C ALA A 185 -7.42 21.41 4.58
N ASP A 186 -8.68 21.12 4.25
CA ASP A 186 -9.73 20.79 5.23
C ASP A 186 -9.90 19.27 5.36
N VAL A 187 -9.69 18.56 4.27
CA VAL A 187 -9.80 17.10 4.18
C VAL A 187 -8.51 16.52 3.62
N MET A 188 -8.02 15.45 4.24
CA MET A 188 -6.87 14.70 3.76
C MET A 188 -7.21 13.22 3.73
N LEU A 189 -7.01 12.56 2.58
CA LEU A 189 -6.80 11.12 2.57
C LEU A 189 -5.35 10.83 2.93
N ALA A 190 -5.15 10.05 3.99
CA ALA A 190 -3.82 9.72 4.47
C ALA A 190 -3.72 8.26 4.91
N GLY A 191 -2.53 7.69 4.79
CA GLY A 191 -2.28 6.28 5.08
C GLY A 191 -1.06 5.80 4.31
N GLY A 192 -1.09 4.57 3.82
CA GLY A 192 -0.06 4.06 2.93
C GLY A 192 -0.44 2.78 2.23
N THR A 193 0.47 2.30 1.39
CA THR A 193 0.29 1.12 0.57
C THR A 193 1.63 0.46 0.31
N GLU A 194 1.64 -0.85 0.10
CA GLU A 194 2.80 -1.58 -0.37
C GLU A 194 2.35 -2.83 -1.14
N ALA A 195 3.12 -3.21 -2.15
CA ALA A 195 2.91 -4.47 -2.88
C ALA A 195 4.26 -5.01 -3.39
N GLY A 196 5.25 -5.03 -2.50
CA GLY A 196 6.64 -5.35 -2.82
C GLY A 196 6.96 -6.85 -2.91
N ILE A 197 5.98 -7.74 -2.76
CA ILE A 197 6.19 -9.19 -2.87
C ILE A 197 6.50 -9.52 -4.33
N SER A 198 7.79 -9.77 -4.57
CA SER A 198 8.37 -10.11 -5.86
C SER A 198 9.71 -10.81 -5.61
N LEU A 199 10.30 -11.44 -6.62
CA LEU A 199 11.63 -12.05 -6.48
C LEU A 199 12.71 -11.02 -6.14
N LEU A 200 12.66 -9.81 -6.69
CA LEU A 200 13.55 -8.70 -6.36
C LEU A 200 13.45 -8.32 -4.87
N GLY A 201 12.23 -8.16 -4.35
CA GLY A 201 12.00 -7.88 -2.94
C GLY A 201 12.46 -9.01 -2.04
N LEU A 202 12.06 -10.24 -2.37
CA LEU A 202 12.46 -11.46 -1.65
C LEU A 202 13.97 -11.61 -1.59
N SER A 203 14.66 -11.43 -2.71
CA SER A 203 16.12 -11.51 -2.81
C SER A 203 16.81 -10.51 -1.89
N GLY A 204 16.38 -9.25 -1.93
CA GLY A 204 16.95 -8.19 -1.09
C GLY A 204 16.87 -8.51 0.40
N PHE A 205 15.68 -8.90 0.87
CA PHE A 205 15.50 -9.21 2.29
C PHE A 205 16.07 -10.56 2.72
N ALA A 206 16.09 -11.56 1.83
CA ALA A 206 16.67 -12.86 2.10
C ALA A 206 18.21 -12.79 2.27
N VAL A 207 18.91 -12.03 1.43
CA VAL A 207 20.37 -11.84 1.55
C VAL A 207 20.74 -11.14 2.86
N MET A 208 19.89 -10.22 3.34
CA MET A 208 20.06 -9.57 4.64
C MET A 208 19.68 -10.48 5.83
N ARG A 209 19.15 -11.68 5.58
CA ARG A 209 18.60 -12.60 6.59
C ARG A 209 17.54 -11.92 7.47
N ALA A 210 16.72 -11.07 6.86
CA ALA A 210 15.69 -10.32 7.56
C ALA A 210 14.35 -11.06 7.66
N LEU A 211 14.14 -12.06 6.80
CA LEU A 211 12.90 -12.83 6.72
C LEU A 211 12.94 -14.09 7.57
N SER A 212 11.79 -14.46 8.14
CA SER A 212 11.62 -15.78 8.75
C SER A 212 11.79 -16.89 7.70
N THR A 213 12.20 -18.07 8.16
CA THR A 213 12.38 -19.26 7.33
C THR A 213 11.51 -20.44 7.79
N ARG A 214 10.54 -20.17 8.68
CA ARG A 214 9.61 -21.17 9.23
C ARG A 214 8.49 -21.51 8.25
N ASN A 215 8.87 -22.18 7.16
CA ASN A 215 7.96 -22.50 6.06
C ASN A 215 6.96 -23.63 6.39
N ASP A 216 7.24 -24.44 7.42
CA ASP A 216 6.45 -25.57 7.88
C ASP A 216 5.20 -25.18 8.69
N GLU A 217 5.24 -24.03 9.35
CA GLU A 217 4.12 -23.45 10.12
C GLU A 217 3.96 -21.96 9.79
N PRO A 218 3.55 -21.59 8.56
CA PRO A 218 3.47 -20.19 8.11
C PRO A 218 2.66 -19.30 9.05
N GLU A 219 1.55 -19.83 9.57
CA GLU A 219 0.63 -19.14 10.47
C GLU A 219 1.22 -18.83 11.84
N LYS A 220 2.36 -19.43 12.19
CA LYS A 220 3.08 -19.17 13.44
C LYS A 220 4.41 -18.47 13.20
N ALA A 221 4.80 -18.16 11.97
CA ALA A 221 6.12 -17.64 11.65
C ALA A 221 6.33 -16.22 12.19
N SER A 222 5.35 -15.34 12.03
CA SER A 222 5.37 -14.00 12.64
C SER A 222 5.05 -14.08 14.14
N ARG A 223 6.10 -13.98 14.97
CA ARG A 223 5.99 -14.10 16.44
C ARG A 223 6.74 -12.99 17.18
N PRO A 224 6.24 -11.74 17.14
CA PRO A 224 6.88 -10.62 17.82
C PRO A 224 7.15 -10.94 19.30
N PHE A 225 8.36 -10.58 19.78
CA PHE A 225 8.84 -10.77 21.16
C PHE A 225 9.05 -12.23 21.62
N ASP A 226 8.63 -13.24 20.85
CA ASP A 226 8.88 -14.65 21.18
C ASP A 226 10.37 -15.00 21.08
N SER A 227 10.82 -15.95 21.92
CA SER A 227 12.23 -16.39 21.93
C SER A 227 12.66 -17.12 20.65
N GLY A 228 11.70 -17.72 19.93
CA GLY A 228 11.93 -18.46 18.69
C GLY A 228 11.67 -17.66 17.41
N ARG A 229 11.55 -16.32 17.50
CA ARG A 229 11.44 -15.44 16.33
C ARG A 229 12.75 -15.44 15.52
N ASP A 230 12.65 -15.47 14.20
CA ASP A 230 13.81 -15.61 13.29
C ASP A 230 13.81 -14.60 12.13
N GLY A 231 12.84 -13.69 12.07
CA GLY A 231 12.75 -12.63 11.06
C GLY A 231 11.32 -12.10 10.94
N PHE A 232 11.10 -11.11 10.08
CA PHE A 232 9.74 -10.65 9.75
C PHE A 232 9.16 -11.44 8.56
N ILE A 233 7.85 -11.29 8.33
CA ILE A 233 7.15 -11.86 7.17
C ILE A 233 6.71 -10.72 6.25
N PRO A 234 7.02 -10.77 4.94
CA PRO A 234 6.63 -9.73 4.00
C PRO A 234 5.15 -9.80 3.63
#